data_AF-A0AA43JIL8-F1
#
_entry.id   AF-A0AA43JIL8-F1
#
_cell.length_a   1.000
_cell.length_b   1.000
_cell.length_c   1.000
_cell.angle_alpha   90.00
_cell.angle_beta   90.00
_cell.angle_gamma   90.00
#
_symmetry.space_group_name_H-M   'P 1'
#
loop_
_entity.id
_entity.type
_entity.pdbx_description
1 polymer ?
#
loop_
_entity_poly.entity_id
_entity_poly.type
_entity_poly.pdbx_seq_one_letter_code
_entity_poly.pdbx_strand_id
1 'polypeptide(L)' 'VPVTPEGKIIPREEYDKRIGEWIPTEADRAFVRSLMQRVVEPGKMAGWVAPPERGINNLPVEYEYVKLS' A
#
# COMPACT_ATOMS: atom_id res chain seq x y z
N VAL A 1 9.97 -23.95 -11.42
CA VAL A 1 11.38 -23.54 -11.32
C VAL A 1 11.40 -22.15 -10.72
N PRO A 2 12.18 -21.86 -9.65
CA PRO A 2 12.28 -20.52 -9.09
C PRO A 2 12.90 -19.54 -10.09
N VAL A 3 12.33 -18.33 -10.18
CA VAL A 3 12.74 -17.28 -11.14
C VAL A 3 12.79 -15.94 -10.42
N THR A 4 13.83 -15.14 -10.67
CA THR A 4 13.96 -13.78 -10.12
C THR A 4 13.06 -12.78 -10.87
N PRO A 5 12.81 -11.57 -10.35
CA PRO A 5 12.06 -10.53 -11.07
C PRO A 5 12.64 -10.15 -12.43
N GLU A 6 13.95 -10.31 -12.62
CA GLU A 6 14.66 -10.08 -13.89
C GLU A 6 14.55 -11.26 -14.87
N GLY A 7 13.83 -12.33 -14.51
CA GLY A 7 13.60 -13.49 -15.37
C GLY A 7 14.69 -14.57 -15.33
N LYS A 8 15.60 -14.54 -14.34
CA LYS A 8 16.69 -15.54 -14.23
C LYS A 8 16.22 -16.77 -13.45
N ILE A 9 16.48 -17.96 -13.99
CA ILE A 9 16.28 -19.23 -13.28
C ILE A 9 17.38 -19.39 -12.23
N ILE A 10 17.00 -19.65 -10.99
CA ILE A 10 17.94 -19.83 -9.86
C ILE A 10 17.66 -21.12 -9.07
N PRO A 11 18.65 -21.66 -8.35
CA PRO A 11 18.45 -22.77 -7.43
C PRO A 11 17.44 -22.43 -6.32
N ARG A 12 16.76 -23.46 -5.78
CA ARG A 12 15.78 -23.31 -4.70
C ARG A 12 16.38 -22.66 -3.44
N GLU A 13 17.58 -23.07 -3.05
CA GLU A 13 18.27 -22.54 -1.86
C GLU A 13 18.53 -21.04 -1.95
N GLU A 14 18.94 -20.56 -3.13
CA GLU A 14 19.15 -19.13 -3.37
C GLU A 14 17.82 -18.37 -3.32
N TYR A 15 16.77 -18.93 -3.93
CA TYR A 15 15.43 -18.36 -3.89
C TYR A 15 14.92 -18.22 -2.45
N ASP A 16 15.02 -19.28 -1.65
CA ASP A 16 14.52 -19.30 -0.27
C ASP A 16 15.29 -18.29 0.62
N LYS A 17 16.58 -18.05 0.36
CA LYS A 17 17.37 -17.02 1.04
C LYS A 17 16.97 -15.58 0.68
N ARG A 18 16.50 -15.36 -0.55
CA ARG A 18 16.28 -14.03 -1.12
C ARG A 18 14.81 -13.65 -1.29
N ILE A 19 13.87 -14.57 -1.06
CA ILE A 19 12.44 -14.33 -1.29
C ILE A 19 11.90 -13.10 -0.54
N GLY A 20 12.45 -12.80 0.64
CA GLY A 20 12.10 -11.62 1.42
C GLY A 20 12.54 -10.29 0.80
N GLU A 21 13.45 -10.30 -0.18
CA GLU A 21 13.85 -9.10 -0.94
C GLU A 21 12.78 -8.72 -1.99
N TRP A 22 11.97 -9.67 -2.44
CA TRP A 22 11.03 -9.47 -3.54
C TRP A 22 9.58 -9.49 -3.10
N ILE A 23 9.27 -10.32 -2.10
CA ILE A 23 7.93 -10.49 -1.58
C ILE A 23 7.92 -9.94 -0.16
N PRO A 24 6.93 -9.10 0.20
CA PRO A 24 6.85 -8.54 1.53
C PRO A 24 6.96 -9.62 2.60
N THR A 25 7.82 -9.39 3.58
CA THR A 25 7.98 -10.23 4.75
C THR A 25 6.82 -10.03 5.73
N GLU A 26 6.78 -10.83 6.80
CA GLU A 26 5.79 -10.60 7.85
C GLU A 26 6.04 -9.30 8.61
N ALA A 27 7.31 -8.90 8.76
CA ALA A 27 7.67 -7.62 9.36
C ALA A 27 7.18 -6.44 8.51
N ASP A 28 7.34 -6.51 7.18
CA ASP A 28 6.84 -5.48 6.25
C ASP A 28 5.31 -5.38 6.32
N ARG A 29 4.62 -6.52 6.33
CA ARG A 29 3.15 -6.56 6.48
C ARG A 29 2.71 -5.98 7.82
N ALA A 30 3.40 -6.28 8.91
CA ALA A 30 3.10 -5.74 10.22
C ALA A 30 3.29 -4.21 10.26
N PHE A 31 4.37 -3.71 9.64
CA PHE A 31 4.63 -2.28 9.52
C PHE A 31 3.53 -1.57 8.71
N VAL A 32 3.18 -2.07 7.51
CA VAL A 32 2.10 -1.48 6.69
C VAL A 32 0.78 -1.47 7.47
N ARG A 33 0.43 -2.56 8.15
CA ARG A 33 -0.78 -2.61 8.99
C ARG A 33 -0.77 -1.56 10.09
N SER A 34 0.38 -1.26 10.69
CA SER A 34 0.49 -0.23 11.73
C SER A 34 0.11 1.17 11.23
N LEU A 35 0.29 1.45 9.93
CA LEU A 35 -0.06 2.72 9.29
C LEU A 35 -1.57 2.85 9.00
N MET A 36 -2.32 1.74 8.99
CA MET A 36 -3.73 1.70 8.55
C MET A 36 -4.66 2.21 9.65
N GLN A 37 -4.68 3.52 9.87
CA GLN A 37 -5.58 4.20 10.78
C GLN A 37 -6.73 4.87 10.01
N ARG A 38 -7.96 4.75 10.55
CA ARG A 38 -9.16 5.31 9.93
C ARG A 38 -9.14 6.85 10.01
N VAL A 39 -9.29 7.53 8.87
CA VAL A 39 -9.49 8.98 8.76
C VAL A 39 -10.81 9.23 8.03
N VAL A 40 -11.75 9.93 8.65
CA VAL A 40 -13.10 10.19 8.11
C VAL A 40 -13.47 11.67 8.08
N GLU A 41 -12.59 12.54 8.56
CA GLU A 41 -12.79 13.98 8.51
C GLU A 41 -12.72 14.44 7.04
N PRO A 42 -13.74 15.13 6.50
CA PRO A 42 -13.71 15.63 5.13
C PRO A 42 -12.45 16.46 4.86
N GLY A 43 -11.81 16.21 3.72
CA GLY A 43 -10.58 16.89 3.32
C GLY A 43 -9.30 16.40 4.01
N LYS A 44 -9.35 15.41 4.92
CA LYS A 44 -8.16 14.80 5.52
C LYS A 44 -7.82 13.44 4.92
N MET A 45 -6.52 13.17 4.85
CA MET A 45 -5.92 11.93 4.37
C MET A 45 -5.08 11.32 5.49
N ALA A 46 -4.93 10.01 5.45
CA ALA A 46 -3.98 9.33 6.32
C ALA A 46 -2.55 9.76 5.98
N GLY A 47 -1.66 9.80 6.98
CA GLY A 47 -0.30 10.32 6.81
C GLY A 47 0.59 9.55 5.81
N TRP A 48 0.17 8.37 5.36
CA TRP A 48 0.89 7.53 4.39
C TRP A 48 0.45 7.76 2.94
N VAL A 49 -0.60 8.56 2.68
CA VAL A 49 -1.11 8.82 1.33
C VAL A 49 -1.28 10.32 1.07
N ALA A 50 -0.80 10.77 -0.09
CA ALA A 50 -0.95 12.15 -0.51
C ALA A 50 -2.42 12.48 -0.90
N PRO A 51 -2.84 13.74 -0.78
CA PRO A 51 -4.10 14.21 -1.35
C PRO A 51 -4.23 13.90 -2.85
N PRO A 52 -5.43 13.60 -3.38
CA PRO A 52 -5.65 13.52 -4.81
C PRO A 52 -5.59 14.91 -5.44
N GLU A 53 -5.28 14.98 -6.73
CA GLU A 53 -5.15 16.25 -7.46
C GLU A 53 -6.48 17.02 -7.58
N ARG A 54 -7.61 16.29 -7.65
CA ARG A 54 -8.95 16.88 -7.73
C ARG A 54 -10.00 16.00 -7.05
N GLY A 55 -11.11 16.60 -6.66
CA GLY A 55 -12.28 15.88 -6.18
C GLY A 55 -13.08 15.20 -7.29
N ILE A 56 -14.25 14.68 -6.94
CA ILE A 56 -15.12 13.90 -7.84
C ILE A 56 -16.30 14.77 -8.26
N ASN A 57 -16.73 14.69 -9.53
CA ASN A 57 -17.90 15.39 -10.04
C ASN A 57 -17.86 16.93 -9.85
N ASN A 58 -16.70 17.54 -10.10
CA ASN A 58 -16.45 18.97 -9.87
C ASN A 58 -16.68 19.45 -8.43
N LEU A 59 -16.81 18.52 -7.47
CA LEU A 59 -16.84 18.83 -6.06
C LEU A 59 -15.39 18.98 -5.55
N PRO A 60 -15.17 19.81 -4.52
CA PRO A 60 -13.85 19.99 -3.93
C PRO A 60 -13.41 18.71 -3.16
N VAL A 61 -12.12 18.60 -2.84
CA VAL A 61 -11.56 17.42 -2.15
C VAL A 61 -12.12 17.30 -0.72
N GLU A 62 -12.43 18.42 -0.09
CA GLU A 62 -13.02 18.54 1.24
C GLU A 62 -14.54 18.33 1.29
N TYR A 63 -15.17 17.99 0.17
CA TYR A 63 -16.59 17.64 0.15
C TYR A 63 -16.88 16.41 1.02
N GLU A 64 -18.03 16.39 1.71
CA GLU A 64 -18.50 15.25 2.49
C GLU A 64 -19.00 14.14 1.54
N TYR A 65 -18.08 13.32 1.03
CA TYR A 65 -18.39 12.26 0.07
C TYR A 65 -19.22 11.11 0.66
N VAL A 66 -19.17 10.89 1.97
CA VAL A 66 -19.88 9.82 2.66
C VAL A 66 -20.51 10.37 3.93
N LYS A 67 -21.81 10.18 4.09
CA LYS A 67 -22.55 10.47 5.34
C LYS A 67 -22.66 9.18 6.15
N LEU A 68 -22.17 9.21 7.39
CA LEU A 68 -22.09 8.03 8.26
C LEU A 68 -23.20 7.97 9.32
N SER A 69 -24.19 8.86 9.23
CA SER A 69 -25.38 8.92 10.10
C SER A 69 -26.22 7.66 10.02
#